data_AF-A0AAN6P4M2-F1
#
_entry.id   AF-A0AAN6P4M2-F1
#
_cell.length_a   1.000
_cell.length_b   1.000
_cell.length_c   1.000
_cell.angle_alpha   90.00
_cell.angle_beta   90.00
_cell.angle_gamma   90.00
#
_symmetry.space_group_name_H-M   'P 1'
#
loop_
_entity.id
_entity.type
_entity.pdbx_description
1 polymer ?
#
loop_
_entity_poly.entity_id
_entity_poly.type
_entity_poly.pdbx_seq_one_letter_code
_entity_poly.pdbx_strand_id
1 'polypeptide(L)'
;MRRRKIGVLAPVLCLAVHRATADVPQNPRDNFCRRIGHQTTFIDDKLYIDSSFVNFDTFPTDNKTYPNTWLGFQDFDNLTLRSDDALWPNLNIGLNKDPNTIPTVHGGALWGDSVNKRFFLFGGENTKGVASTDFHLLSYDILNDEWDDFGPPDMPNPPNISSYGAGVGVSETGQGYYYGGWISNASMRGWTQDRTMSSAFYKYEYDTNATTGAKPPDELPRAEGAMVWIPAGYTELLIYFFQQRPALFSAAESTELHSLQNEQSRQHDRLCRAGTALQLSHWEMHVLVGSNLL
;
A
#
# COMPACT_ATOMS: atom_id res chain seq x y z
N MET A 1 78.74 -24.54 -35.27
CA MET A 1 77.30 -24.73 -35.58
C MET A 1 76.47 -24.23 -34.40
N ARG A 2 75.79 -23.07 -34.54
CA ARG A 2 74.94 -22.45 -33.51
C ARG A 2 73.54 -23.10 -33.54
N ARG A 3 73.12 -23.74 -32.45
CA ARG A 3 71.71 -24.15 -32.27
C ARG A 3 70.94 -23.02 -31.58
N ARG A 4 70.03 -22.38 -32.34
CA ARG A 4 69.03 -21.44 -31.81
C ARG A 4 67.98 -22.25 -31.02
N LYS A 5 67.77 -21.91 -29.75
CA LYS A 5 66.59 -22.36 -28.98
C LYS A 5 65.42 -21.45 -29.35
N ILE A 6 64.39 -22.03 -29.97
CA ILE A 6 63.11 -21.37 -30.22
C ILE A 6 62.25 -21.64 -28.98
N GLY A 7 62.06 -20.63 -28.14
CA GLY A 7 61.07 -20.66 -27.06
C GLY A 7 59.72 -20.28 -27.63
N VAL A 8 58.81 -21.24 -27.73
CA VAL A 8 57.41 -20.99 -28.09
C VAL A 8 56.69 -20.54 -26.83
N LEU A 9 56.37 -19.24 -26.72
CA LEU A 9 55.38 -18.75 -25.76
C LEU A 9 53.98 -19.08 -26.29
N ALA A 10 53.26 -19.95 -25.61
CA ALA A 10 51.83 -20.14 -25.81
C ALA A 10 51.06 -19.11 -24.96
N PRO A 11 50.17 -18.27 -25.54
CA PRO A 11 49.31 -17.42 -24.75
C PRO A 11 48.16 -18.26 -24.17
N VAL A 12 48.09 -18.36 -22.85
CA VAL A 12 46.93 -18.92 -22.15
C VAL A 12 45.82 -17.86 -22.19
N LEU A 13 44.81 -18.10 -23.03
CA LEU A 13 43.59 -17.31 -23.08
C LEU A 13 42.68 -17.73 -21.91
N CYS A 14 42.74 -17.02 -20.79
CA CYS A 14 41.77 -17.19 -19.70
C CYS A 14 40.42 -16.61 -20.11
N LEU A 15 39.48 -17.47 -20.54
CA LEU A 15 38.06 -17.11 -20.63
C LEU A 15 37.53 -16.88 -19.20
N ALA A 16 37.34 -15.62 -18.82
CA ALA A 16 36.60 -15.26 -17.62
C ALA A 16 35.11 -15.55 -17.85
N VAL A 17 34.66 -16.75 -17.47
CA VAL A 17 33.24 -17.09 -17.39
C VAL A 17 32.62 -16.25 -16.27
N HIS A 18 32.02 -15.12 -16.62
CA HIS A 18 31.16 -14.39 -15.71
C HIS A 18 29.94 -15.28 -15.48
N ARG A 19 29.87 -15.95 -14.33
CA ARG A 19 28.63 -16.54 -13.85
C ARG A 19 27.68 -15.39 -13.53
N ALA A 20 26.86 -15.01 -14.50
CA ALA A 20 25.64 -14.29 -14.20
C ALA A 20 24.81 -15.24 -13.31
N THR A 21 24.70 -14.91 -12.02
CA THR A 21 23.66 -15.51 -11.18
C THR A 21 22.35 -15.01 -11.75
N ALA A 22 21.66 -15.86 -12.53
CA ALA A 22 20.27 -15.60 -12.81
C ALA A 22 19.54 -15.64 -11.46
N ASP A 23 18.97 -14.51 -11.05
CA ASP A 23 18.06 -14.49 -9.91
C ASP A 23 16.94 -15.49 -10.21
N VAL A 24 16.78 -16.49 -9.35
CA VAL A 24 15.64 -17.40 -9.43
C VAL A 24 14.39 -16.54 -9.33
N PRO A 25 13.45 -16.60 -10.30
CA PRO A 25 12.21 -15.84 -10.21
C PRO A 25 11.48 -16.19 -8.91
N GLN A 26 11.49 -15.25 -7.97
CA GLN A 26 10.83 -15.41 -6.68
C GLN A 26 9.31 -15.19 -6.87
N ASN A 27 8.48 -15.99 -6.21
CA ASN A 27 7.02 -15.94 -6.30
C ASN A 27 6.45 -15.34 -4.99
N PRO A 28 5.58 -14.29 -5.01
CA PRO A 28 5.14 -13.67 -3.76
C PRO A 28 4.18 -14.56 -3.00
N ARG A 29 3.53 -15.50 -3.69
CA ARG A 29 2.51 -16.38 -3.13
C ARG A 29 3.11 -17.20 -2.01
N ASP A 30 4.33 -17.69 -2.24
CA ASP A 30 5.08 -18.51 -1.30
C ASP A 30 5.61 -17.69 -0.10
N ASN A 31 5.70 -16.36 -0.27
CA ASN A 31 6.18 -15.41 0.74
C ASN A 31 5.08 -14.42 1.19
N PHE A 32 3.81 -14.85 1.15
CA PHE A 32 2.64 -14.00 1.44
C PHE A 32 2.76 -13.24 2.77
N CYS A 33 3.17 -13.92 3.84
CA CYS A 33 3.32 -13.35 5.18
C CYS A 33 4.46 -12.32 5.32
N ARG A 34 5.32 -12.18 4.32
CA ARG A 34 6.50 -11.31 4.38
C ARG A 34 6.32 -10.02 3.60
N ARG A 35 5.07 -9.70 3.23
CA ARG A 35 4.72 -8.45 2.59
C ARG A 35 4.47 -7.37 3.64
N ILE A 36 4.86 -6.15 3.30
CA ILE A 36 4.77 -4.98 4.18
C ILE A 36 4.21 -3.80 3.38
N GLY A 37 3.45 -2.91 4.03
CA GLY A 37 2.97 -1.65 3.44
C GLY A 37 1.98 -1.79 2.27
N HIS A 38 1.41 -2.98 2.07
CA HIS A 38 0.41 -3.26 1.04
C HIS A 38 -0.94 -2.63 1.41
N GLN A 39 -1.76 -2.36 0.40
CA GLN A 39 -3.10 -1.84 0.58
C GLN A 39 -4.11 -2.94 0.29
N THR A 40 -5.27 -2.85 0.95
CA THR A 40 -6.34 -3.81 0.73
C THR A 40 -7.69 -3.12 0.64
N THR A 41 -8.61 -3.75 -0.08
CA THR A 41 -10.03 -3.39 -0.07
C THR A 41 -10.87 -4.65 -0.27
N PHE A 42 -12.09 -4.63 0.24
CA PHE A 42 -13.00 -5.76 0.17
C PHE A 42 -14.15 -5.41 -0.77
N ILE A 43 -14.36 -6.23 -1.80
CA ILE A 43 -15.46 -6.08 -2.76
C ILE A 43 -16.05 -7.48 -2.98
N ASP A 44 -17.36 -7.61 -2.74
CA ASP A 44 -18.06 -8.90 -2.69
C ASP A 44 -17.32 -9.86 -1.76
N ASP A 45 -17.08 -11.12 -2.14
CA ASP A 45 -16.39 -12.12 -1.32
C ASP A 45 -14.87 -12.16 -1.57
N LYS A 46 -14.28 -11.03 -1.97
CA LYS A 46 -12.85 -10.94 -2.33
C LYS A 46 -12.14 -9.81 -1.60
N LEU A 47 -11.04 -10.16 -0.94
CA LEU A 47 -10.09 -9.18 -0.41
C LEU A 47 -9.01 -8.92 -1.46
N TYR A 48 -9.12 -7.80 -2.15
CA TYR A 48 -8.12 -7.31 -3.09
C TYR A 48 -6.91 -6.78 -2.34
N ILE A 49 -5.73 -7.06 -2.88
CA ILE A 49 -4.44 -6.72 -2.29
C ILE A 49 -3.61 -6.08 -3.39
N ASP A 50 -3.39 -4.77 -3.27
CA ASP A 50 -2.43 -4.07 -4.11
C ASP A 50 -1.09 -3.93 -3.40
N SER A 51 -0.06 -3.88 -4.23
CA SER A 51 1.25 -4.29 -3.88
C SER A 51 2.16 -3.19 -3.35
N SER A 52 3.06 -3.58 -2.46
CA SER A 52 4.13 -2.74 -1.88
C SER A 52 5.49 -3.47 -1.98
N PHE A 53 5.91 -4.13 -0.91
CA PHE A 53 7.20 -4.78 -0.78
C PHE A 53 7.03 -6.21 -0.31
N VAL A 54 8.02 -7.05 -0.62
CA VAL A 54 8.12 -8.42 -0.12
C VAL A 54 9.56 -8.73 0.28
N ASN A 55 9.71 -9.33 1.45
CA ASN A 55 10.95 -9.96 1.86
C ASN A 55 10.85 -11.44 1.49
N PHE A 56 11.62 -11.91 0.50
CA PHE A 56 11.58 -13.32 0.12
C PHE A 56 12.23 -14.20 1.20
N ASP A 57 12.16 -15.51 1.02
CA ASP A 57 12.79 -16.53 1.86
C ASP A 57 14.32 -16.34 1.98
N THR A 58 14.95 -15.70 0.99
CA THR A 58 16.36 -15.28 1.00
C THR A 58 16.68 -14.11 1.93
N PHE A 59 15.69 -13.38 2.44
CA PHE A 59 15.89 -12.19 3.30
C PHE A 59 16.87 -12.41 4.46
N PRO A 60 16.84 -13.53 5.23
CA PRO A 60 17.82 -13.77 6.30
C PRO A 60 19.28 -13.84 5.84
N THR A 61 19.52 -14.02 4.53
CA THR A 61 20.86 -14.11 3.94
C THR A 61 21.28 -12.85 3.20
N ASP A 62 20.37 -12.23 2.44
CA ASP A 62 20.68 -11.06 1.62
C ASP A 62 20.26 -9.73 2.24
N ASN A 63 19.37 -9.75 3.25
CA ASN A 63 18.70 -8.60 3.85
C ASN A 63 18.06 -7.65 2.81
N LYS A 64 17.55 -8.20 1.69
CA LYS A 64 16.98 -7.41 0.60
C LYS A 64 15.45 -7.43 0.59
N THR A 65 14.88 -6.24 0.49
CA THR A 65 13.46 -6.03 0.26
C THR A 65 13.24 -5.73 -1.23
N TYR A 66 12.25 -6.39 -1.82
CA TYR A 66 11.96 -6.25 -3.25
C TYR A 66 10.59 -5.60 -3.46
N PRO A 67 10.43 -4.71 -4.46
CA PRO A 67 9.12 -4.26 -4.88
C PRO A 67 8.30 -5.46 -5.33
N ASN A 68 7.15 -5.67 -4.72
CA ASN A 68 6.17 -6.61 -5.21
C ASN A 68 5.36 -5.85 -6.28
N THR A 69 5.15 -6.39 -7.48
CA THR A 69 4.38 -5.70 -8.54
C THR A 69 3.03 -6.35 -8.81
N TRP A 70 2.67 -7.35 -8.00
CA TRP A 70 1.53 -8.23 -8.28
C TRP A 70 0.25 -7.67 -7.67
N LEU A 71 -0.78 -7.55 -8.49
CA LEU A 71 -2.14 -7.35 -8.02
C LEU A 71 -2.80 -8.72 -7.81
N GLY A 72 -3.55 -8.87 -6.73
CA GLY A 72 -4.19 -10.13 -6.42
C GLY A 72 -5.39 -9.99 -5.51
N PHE A 73 -6.03 -11.11 -5.22
CA PHE A 73 -7.11 -11.20 -4.25
C PHE A 73 -7.12 -12.53 -3.52
N GLN A 74 -7.65 -12.50 -2.30
CA GLN A 74 -8.06 -13.69 -1.56
C GLN A 74 -9.54 -13.93 -1.81
N ASP A 75 -9.88 -15.11 -2.32
CA ASP A 75 -11.25 -15.52 -2.62
C ASP A 75 -11.86 -16.25 -1.42
N PHE A 76 -12.86 -15.66 -0.76
CA PHE A 76 -13.50 -16.23 0.42
C PHE A 76 -14.60 -17.23 0.08
N ASP A 77 -15.08 -17.26 -1.17
CA ASP A 77 -16.02 -18.26 -1.68
C ASP A 77 -15.31 -19.53 -2.16
N ASN A 78 -14.06 -19.40 -2.59
CA ASN A 78 -13.24 -20.52 -3.06
C ASN A 78 -12.12 -20.84 -2.06
N LEU A 79 -12.39 -21.79 -1.16
CA LEU A 79 -11.43 -22.22 -0.15
C LEU A 79 -10.53 -23.36 -0.66
N THR A 80 -9.25 -23.29 -0.31
CA THR A 80 -8.23 -24.32 -0.61
C THR A 80 -7.71 -24.96 0.67
N LEU A 81 -7.51 -26.28 0.61
CA LEU A 81 -6.87 -27.03 1.69
C LEU A 81 -5.37 -26.72 1.72
N ARG A 82 -4.83 -26.44 2.91
CA ARG A 82 -3.39 -26.33 3.15
C ARG A 82 -2.85 -27.56 3.86
N SER A 83 -1.53 -27.60 4.04
CA SER A 83 -0.77 -28.72 4.61
C SER A 83 -1.16 -29.10 6.04
N ASP A 84 -1.94 -28.26 6.73
CA ASP A 84 -2.45 -28.46 8.08
C ASP A 84 -3.95 -28.84 8.11
N ASP A 85 -4.49 -29.27 6.97
CA ASP A 85 -5.92 -29.60 6.76
C ASP A 85 -6.89 -28.43 7.01
N ALA A 86 -6.39 -27.21 7.22
CA ALA A 86 -7.22 -26.03 7.35
C ALA A 86 -7.64 -25.52 5.95
N LEU A 87 -8.86 -24.98 5.90
CA LEU A 87 -9.40 -24.28 4.72
C LEU A 87 -8.98 -22.81 4.76
N TRP A 88 -8.48 -22.32 3.64
CA TRP A 88 -8.01 -20.95 3.48
C TRP A 88 -8.56 -20.33 2.21
N PRO A 89 -8.87 -19.01 2.21
CA PRO A 89 -9.17 -18.28 0.99
C PRO A 89 -8.12 -18.54 -0.08
N ASN A 90 -8.56 -18.84 -1.31
CA ASN A 90 -7.63 -19.09 -2.40
C ASN A 90 -6.98 -17.78 -2.85
N LEU A 91 -5.65 -17.74 -2.80
CA LEU A 91 -4.89 -16.58 -3.29
C LEU A 91 -4.72 -16.64 -4.80
N ASN A 92 -5.21 -15.59 -5.47
CA ASN A 92 -4.89 -15.28 -6.85
C ASN A 92 -3.93 -14.07 -6.91
N ILE A 93 -2.91 -14.13 -7.77
CA ILE A 93 -1.90 -13.07 -7.98
C ILE A 93 -1.71 -12.71 -9.47
N GLY A 94 -2.68 -13.11 -10.30
CA GLY A 94 -2.61 -13.03 -11.76
C GLY A 94 -3.44 -11.90 -12.35
N LEU A 95 -3.92 -10.96 -11.54
CA LEU A 95 -4.65 -9.80 -12.04
C LEU A 95 -3.70 -8.88 -12.83
N ASN A 96 -4.24 -8.23 -13.86
CA ASN A 96 -3.49 -7.38 -14.75
C ASN A 96 -2.95 -6.14 -14.02
N LYS A 97 -1.63 -5.97 -14.04
CA LYS A 97 -0.93 -4.77 -13.57
C LYS A 97 0.42 -4.68 -14.27
N ASP A 98 0.58 -3.70 -15.17
CA ASP A 98 1.87 -3.39 -15.76
C ASP A 98 2.58 -2.32 -14.94
N PRO A 99 3.70 -2.63 -14.25
CA PRO A 99 4.43 -1.66 -13.42
C PRO A 99 5.09 -0.52 -14.23
N ASN A 100 5.06 -0.58 -15.57
CA ASN A 100 5.55 0.49 -16.42
C ASN A 100 4.49 1.58 -16.69
N THR A 101 3.20 1.24 -16.58
CA THR A 101 2.09 2.18 -16.78
C THR A 101 1.37 2.50 -15.47
N ILE A 102 1.27 1.52 -14.57
CA ILE A 102 0.61 1.64 -13.27
C ILE A 102 1.67 1.58 -12.17
N PRO A 103 1.81 2.62 -11.33
CA PRO A 103 2.79 2.63 -10.26
C PRO A 103 2.55 1.51 -9.25
N THR A 104 3.65 0.99 -8.71
CA THR A 104 3.61 0.15 -7.52
C THR A 104 3.93 1.04 -6.34
N VAL A 105 3.01 1.12 -5.36
CA VAL A 105 3.12 2.06 -4.26
C VAL A 105 2.96 1.38 -2.90
N HIS A 106 3.59 1.94 -1.89
CA HIS A 106 3.38 1.54 -0.50
C HIS A 106 2.75 2.68 0.30
N GLY A 107 1.92 2.34 1.28
CA GLY A 107 1.21 3.33 2.09
C GLY A 107 0.14 4.15 1.35
N GLY A 108 -0.29 3.78 0.15
CA GLY A 108 -1.52 4.33 -0.44
C GLY A 108 -2.79 3.84 0.28
N ALA A 109 -3.96 4.21 -0.24
CA ALA A 109 -5.25 3.68 0.16
C ALA A 109 -5.98 3.08 -1.04
N LEU A 110 -6.62 1.92 -0.87
CA LEU A 110 -7.57 1.39 -1.83
C LEU A 110 -8.99 1.71 -1.40
N TRP A 111 -9.74 2.34 -2.29
CA TRP A 111 -11.14 2.65 -2.08
C TRP A 111 -12.00 1.70 -2.90
N GLY A 112 -12.71 0.79 -2.24
CA GLY A 112 -13.54 -0.19 -2.91
C GLY A 112 -14.90 0.37 -3.32
N ASP A 113 -15.33 0.03 -4.53
CA ASP A 113 -16.67 0.29 -5.05
C ASP A 113 -17.31 -1.03 -5.45
N SER A 114 -18.19 -1.51 -4.56
CA SER A 114 -18.96 -2.74 -4.76
C SER A 114 -20.10 -2.60 -5.75
N VAL A 115 -20.50 -1.37 -6.10
CA VAL A 115 -21.58 -1.10 -7.05
C VAL A 115 -21.02 -1.19 -8.48
N ASN A 116 -19.96 -0.44 -8.76
CA ASN A 116 -19.34 -0.43 -10.10
C ASN A 116 -18.25 -1.50 -10.28
N LYS A 117 -18.05 -2.37 -9.29
CA LYS A 117 -17.06 -3.48 -9.30
C LYS A 117 -15.66 -2.98 -9.68
N ARG A 118 -15.19 -1.99 -8.93
CA ARG A 118 -13.87 -1.38 -9.12
C ARG A 118 -13.29 -0.94 -7.81
N PHE A 119 -12.01 -0.63 -7.81
CA PHE A 119 -11.41 0.11 -6.70
C PHE A 119 -10.47 1.18 -7.20
N PHE A 120 -10.28 2.22 -6.40
CA PHE A 120 -9.41 3.34 -6.71
C PHE A 120 -8.17 3.28 -5.83
N LEU A 121 -7.02 3.65 -6.40
CA LEU A 121 -5.76 3.80 -5.68
C LEU A 121 -5.50 5.29 -5.43
N PHE A 122 -5.50 5.68 -4.16
CA PHE A 122 -5.14 7.03 -3.74
C PHE A 122 -3.76 7.06 -3.09
N GLY A 123 -2.87 7.89 -3.63
CA GLY A 123 -1.59 8.23 -3.00
C GLY A 123 -0.59 7.06 -2.95
N GLY A 124 0.27 7.11 -1.94
CA GLY A 124 1.37 6.17 -1.72
C GLY A 124 2.72 6.68 -2.22
N GLU A 125 3.77 6.01 -1.76
CA GLU A 125 5.15 6.24 -2.18
C GLU A 125 5.60 5.13 -3.15
N ASN A 126 6.27 5.49 -4.25
CA ASN A 126 6.61 4.56 -5.31
C ASN A 126 7.70 3.57 -4.88
N THR A 127 7.43 2.29 -5.02
CA THR A 127 8.40 1.21 -4.83
C THR A 127 8.98 0.73 -6.16
N LYS A 128 8.18 0.82 -7.23
CA LYS A 128 8.58 0.59 -8.62
C LYS A 128 7.71 1.42 -9.56
N GLY A 129 8.30 1.85 -10.67
CA GLY A 129 7.71 2.82 -11.59
C GLY A 129 8.30 4.20 -11.36
N VAL A 130 7.75 5.21 -12.03
CA VAL A 130 8.20 6.59 -11.90
C VAL A 130 7.17 7.35 -11.08
N ALA A 131 7.60 7.99 -10.00
CA ALA A 131 6.74 8.92 -9.27
C ALA A 131 6.19 9.98 -10.22
N SER A 132 4.89 10.23 -10.17
CA SER A 132 4.25 11.26 -10.98
C SER A 132 4.58 12.64 -10.41
N THR A 133 4.68 13.65 -11.28
CA THR A 133 4.72 15.06 -10.87
C THR A 133 3.35 15.53 -10.38
N ASP A 134 2.29 15.01 -11.01
CA ASP A 134 0.92 15.39 -10.76
C ASP A 134 0.16 14.21 -10.16
N PHE A 135 -0.74 14.48 -9.21
CA PHE A 135 -1.61 13.45 -8.68
C PHE A 135 -2.56 12.96 -9.77
N HIS A 136 -2.60 11.65 -10.00
CA HIS A 136 -3.55 10.97 -10.85
C HIS A 136 -4.34 10.00 -10.01
N LEU A 137 -5.66 9.94 -10.21
CA LEU A 137 -6.46 8.90 -9.59
C LEU A 137 -6.54 7.71 -10.54
N LEU A 138 -6.02 6.58 -10.07
CA LEU A 138 -6.02 5.32 -10.80
C LEU A 138 -7.16 4.46 -10.28
N SER A 139 -7.83 3.74 -11.17
CA SER A 139 -8.84 2.75 -10.79
C SER A 139 -8.57 1.43 -11.47
N TYR A 140 -8.98 0.35 -10.84
CA TYR A 140 -8.95 -0.99 -11.41
C TYR A 140 -10.38 -1.49 -11.60
N ASP A 141 -10.75 -1.78 -12.85
CA ASP A 141 -12.02 -2.39 -13.21
C ASP A 141 -11.91 -3.91 -13.07
N ILE A 142 -12.65 -4.46 -12.11
CA ILE A 142 -12.59 -5.89 -11.78
C ILE A 142 -13.23 -6.74 -12.88
N LEU A 143 -14.24 -6.21 -13.58
CA LEU A 143 -14.98 -6.96 -14.58
C LEU A 143 -14.16 -7.13 -15.86
N ASN A 144 -13.37 -6.11 -16.21
CA ASN A 144 -12.54 -6.09 -17.42
C ASN A 144 -11.08 -6.51 -17.18
N ASP A 145 -10.65 -6.65 -15.92
CA ASP A 145 -9.26 -6.94 -15.55
C ASP A 145 -8.28 -5.89 -16.14
N GLU A 146 -8.59 -4.61 -15.91
CA GLU A 146 -7.83 -3.49 -16.45
C GLU A 146 -7.72 -2.31 -15.49
N TRP A 147 -6.71 -1.48 -15.71
CA TRP A 147 -6.50 -0.23 -14.98
C TRP A 147 -6.87 0.97 -15.86
N ASP A 148 -7.63 1.87 -15.29
CA ASP A 148 -7.98 3.17 -15.84
C ASP A 148 -7.21 4.28 -15.12
N ASP A 149 -6.75 5.26 -15.89
CA ASP A 149 -6.17 6.51 -15.38
C ASP A 149 -7.16 7.66 -15.65
N PHE A 150 -7.75 8.19 -14.59
CA PHE A 150 -8.71 9.30 -14.67
C PHE A 150 -8.03 10.66 -14.82
N GLY A 151 -6.69 10.69 -14.86
CA GLY A 151 -5.90 11.88 -14.98
C GLY A 151 -5.86 12.72 -13.71
N PRO A 152 -5.30 13.93 -13.80
CA PRO A 152 -5.29 14.87 -12.69
C PRO A 152 -6.69 15.42 -12.43
N PRO A 153 -7.06 15.66 -11.16
CA PRO A 153 -8.36 16.21 -10.82
C PRO A 153 -8.53 17.63 -11.36
N ASP A 154 -9.72 17.94 -11.86
CA ASP A 154 -10.10 19.28 -12.30
C ASP A 154 -10.36 20.20 -11.10
N MET A 155 -9.27 20.64 -10.46
CA MET A 155 -9.31 21.57 -9.33
C MET A 155 -8.09 22.51 -9.33
N PRO A 156 -8.22 23.74 -8.81
CA PRO A 156 -7.13 24.73 -8.85
C PRO A 156 -5.84 24.30 -8.15
N ASN A 157 -5.96 23.50 -7.09
CA ASN A 157 -4.85 23.00 -6.29
C ASN A 157 -5.00 21.48 -6.13
N PRO A 158 -4.50 20.68 -7.09
CA PRO A 158 -4.55 19.23 -6.99
C PRO A 158 -3.87 18.70 -5.71
N PRO A 159 -4.26 17.51 -5.24
CA PRO A 159 -3.61 16.90 -4.09
C PRO A 159 -2.11 16.74 -4.29
N ASN A 160 -1.34 17.03 -3.26
CA ASN A 160 0.03 16.50 -3.18
C ASN A 160 -0.08 14.98 -2.96
N ILE A 161 0.73 14.21 -3.68
CA ILE A 161 0.75 12.75 -3.51
C ILE A 161 1.37 12.45 -2.15
N SER A 162 0.58 11.92 -1.21
CA SER A 162 1.04 11.53 0.12
C SER A 162 0.85 10.04 0.36
N SER A 163 1.62 9.49 1.31
CA SER A 163 1.57 8.09 1.75
C SER A 163 1.24 8.00 3.24
N TYR A 164 0.79 6.84 3.69
CA TYR A 164 0.45 6.55 5.08
C TYR A 164 -0.56 7.55 5.66
N GLY A 165 -1.46 8.10 4.85
CA GLY A 165 -2.61 8.86 5.32
C GLY A 165 -3.74 7.93 5.78
N ALA A 166 -4.70 8.51 6.47
CA ALA A 166 -5.92 7.80 6.83
C ALA A 166 -6.88 7.82 5.63
N GLY A 167 -7.14 6.67 5.02
CA GLY A 167 -8.03 6.54 3.86
C GLY A 167 -9.17 5.55 4.09
N VAL A 168 -10.35 5.87 3.56
CA VAL A 168 -11.51 4.94 3.53
C VAL A 168 -12.34 5.16 2.26
N GLY A 169 -12.76 4.06 1.63
CA GLY A 169 -13.76 4.09 0.56
C GLY A 169 -15.12 3.65 1.10
N VAL A 170 -16.18 4.30 0.64
CA VAL A 170 -17.56 4.10 1.08
C VAL A 170 -18.41 3.85 -0.15
N SER A 171 -18.69 2.58 -0.43
CA SER A 171 -19.44 2.19 -1.62
C SER A 171 -20.90 2.64 -1.54
N GLU A 172 -21.46 2.76 -0.33
CA GLU A 172 -22.85 3.14 -0.07
C GLU A 172 -23.16 4.59 -0.44
N THR A 173 -22.18 5.49 -0.30
CA THR A 173 -22.29 6.89 -0.69
C THR A 173 -21.52 7.23 -1.96
N GLY A 174 -20.78 6.27 -2.52
CA GLY A 174 -19.95 6.47 -3.70
C GLY A 174 -18.77 7.40 -3.44
N GLN A 175 -18.13 7.32 -2.27
CA GLN A 175 -17.14 8.30 -1.82
C GLN A 175 -15.84 7.69 -1.33
N GLY A 176 -14.72 8.30 -1.71
CA GLY A 176 -13.40 8.05 -1.14
C GLY A 176 -12.94 9.22 -0.28
N TYR A 177 -12.42 8.95 0.91
CA TYR A 177 -11.86 9.95 1.82
C TYR A 177 -10.38 9.65 2.07
N TYR A 178 -9.55 10.70 2.07
CA TYR A 178 -8.14 10.59 2.42
C TYR A 178 -7.65 11.80 3.21
N TYR A 179 -7.03 11.56 4.37
CA TYR A 179 -6.58 12.60 5.28
C TYR A 179 -5.11 12.43 5.67
N GLY A 180 -4.34 13.52 5.55
CA GLY A 180 -2.96 13.61 6.01
C GLY A 180 -1.97 12.83 5.16
N GLY A 181 -1.02 12.18 5.82
CA GLY A 181 0.05 11.38 5.21
C GLY A 181 1.37 12.12 5.03
N TRP A 182 2.41 11.37 4.70
CA TRP A 182 3.75 11.84 4.38
C TRP A 182 3.86 12.25 2.92
N ILE A 183 4.44 13.42 2.67
CA ILE A 183 4.83 13.89 1.34
C ILE A 183 6.36 13.84 1.27
N SER A 184 6.88 13.20 0.23
CA SER A 184 8.32 13.08 0.00
C SER A 184 8.63 12.99 -1.49
N ASN A 185 9.92 12.95 -1.84
CA ASN A 185 10.36 12.67 -3.21
C ASN A 185 10.02 11.24 -3.68
N ALA A 186 9.65 10.33 -2.78
CA ALA A 186 9.20 8.99 -3.12
C ALA A 186 7.72 8.96 -3.53
N SER A 187 6.88 9.84 -2.96
CA SER A 187 5.46 9.93 -3.33
C SER A 187 5.25 10.85 -4.52
N MET A 188 5.95 11.97 -4.58
CA MET A 188 5.73 13.01 -5.58
C MET A 188 7.05 13.42 -6.25
N ARG A 189 7.11 13.28 -7.57
CA ARG A 189 8.29 13.70 -8.34
C ARG A 189 8.41 15.22 -8.33
N GLY A 190 9.63 15.70 -8.07
CA GLY A 190 9.90 17.13 -7.97
C GLY A 190 9.74 17.70 -6.56
N TRP A 191 9.33 16.90 -5.57
CA TRP A 191 9.40 17.30 -4.17
C TRP A 191 10.86 17.43 -3.73
N THR A 192 11.28 18.64 -3.38
CA THR A 192 12.67 18.97 -3.00
C THR A 192 12.85 19.22 -1.52
N GLN A 193 11.76 19.31 -0.76
CA GLN A 193 11.80 19.52 0.68
C GLN A 193 12.00 18.19 1.42
N ASP A 194 12.37 18.28 2.69
CA ASP A 194 12.38 17.11 3.57
C ASP A 194 10.99 16.47 3.65
N ARG A 195 10.96 15.19 4.02
CA ARG A 195 9.71 14.45 4.22
C ARG A 195 8.83 15.17 5.24
N THR A 196 7.64 15.59 4.83
CA THR A 196 6.73 16.39 5.66
C THR A 196 5.37 15.73 5.81
N MET A 197 4.72 15.95 6.96
CA MET A 197 3.33 15.52 7.14
C MET A 197 2.40 16.54 6.50
N SER A 198 1.29 16.04 5.96
CA SER A 198 0.19 16.85 5.44
C SER A 198 -0.92 16.99 6.48
N SER A 199 -1.63 18.13 6.44
CA SER A 199 -2.94 18.31 7.08
C SER A 199 -4.09 18.40 6.07
N ALA A 200 -3.82 18.11 4.79
CA ALA A 200 -4.83 18.16 3.74
C ALA A 200 -5.82 16.99 3.87
N PHE A 201 -7.10 17.29 3.67
CA PHE A 201 -8.19 16.34 3.67
C PHE A 201 -8.91 16.41 2.33
N TYR A 202 -9.08 15.26 1.67
CA TYR A 202 -9.70 15.17 0.36
C TYR A 202 -10.87 14.20 0.36
N LYS A 203 -11.86 14.52 -0.47
CA LYS A 203 -12.98 13.66 -0.83
C LYS A 203 -12.99 13.44 -2.34
N TYR A 204 -13.27 12.22 -2.76
CA TYR A 204 -13.49 11.85 -4.15
C TYR A 204 -14.90 11.26 -4.31
N GLU A 205 -15.64 11.74 -5.31
CA GLU A 205 -16.99 11.27 -5.64
C GLU A 205 -16.91 10.33 -6.86
N TYR A 206 -17.32 9.07 -6.69
CA TYR A 206 -17.18 8.01 -7.70
C TYR A 206 -18.04 8.30 -8.94
N ASP A 207 -19.24 8.83 -8.76
CA ASP A 207 -20.20 9.08 -9.84
C ASP A 207 -19.79 10.26 -10.74
N THR A 208 -19.28 11.33 -10.14
CA THR A 208 -18.93 12.56 -10.87
C THR A 208 -17.46 12.64 -11.25
N ASN A 209 -16.65 11.67 -10.82
CA ASN A 209 -15.20 11.68 -10.97
C ASN A 209 -14.58 13.01 -10.46
N ALA A 210 -15.02 13.47 -9.29
CA ALA A 210 -14.63 14.78 -8.77
C ALA A 210 -13.86 14.64 -7.46
N THR A 211 -12.64 15.17 -7.43
CA THR A 211 -11.85 15.33 -6.20
C THR A 211 -12.06 16.74 -5.66
N THR A 212 -12.38 16.86 -4.38
CA THR A 212 -12.53 18.13 -3.68
C THR A 212 -11.72 18.16 -2.40
N GLY A 213 -11.25 19.34 -2.01
CA GLY A 213 -10.69 19.56 -0.68
C GLY A 213 -11.81 19.63 0.34
N ALA A 214 -11.72 18.80 1.38
CA ALA A 214 -12.62 18.85 2.54
C ALA A 214 -11.97 19.65 3.66
N LYS A 215 -12.79 20.30 4.50
CA LYS A 215 -12.28 21.04 5.65
C LYS A 215 -11.84 20.05 6.73
N PRO A 216 -10.55 20.01 7.10
CA PRO A 216 -10.12 19.16 8.19
C PRO A 216 -10.62 19.72 9.54
N PRO A 217 -10.73 18.88 10.58
CA PRO A 217 -11.13 19.32 11.92
C PRO A 217 -10.12 20.30 12.56
N ASP A 218 -8.85 20.22 12.17
CA ASP A 218 -7.81 21.18 12.52
C ASP A 218 -6.69 21.21 11.45
N GLU A 219 -5.72 22.10 11.62
CA GLU A 219 -4.62 22.30 10.67
C GLU A 219 -3.36 21.47 10.99
N LEU A 220 -3.42 20.57 11.98
CA LEU A 220 -2.27 19.82 12.46
C LEU A 220 -1.86 18.73 11.46
N PRO A 221 -0.60 18.76 10.98
CA PRO A 221 -0.07 17.70 10.12
C PRO A 221 0.00 16.37 10.83
N ARG A 222 -0.35 15.30 10.11
CA ARG A 222 -0.47 13.94 10.66
C ARG A 222 -0.22 12.89 9.59
N ALA A 223 0.31 11.73 9.98
CA ALA A 223 0.59 10.59 9.10
C ALA A 223 0.55 9.28 9.90
N GLU A 224 0.73 8.15 9.21
CA GLU A 224 0.54 6.79 9.75
C GLU A 224 -0.89 6.60 10.28
N GLY A 225 -1.87 6.93 9.44
CA GLY A 225 -3.28 7.01 9.83
C GLY A 225 -4.16 5.85 9.36
N ALA A 226 -5.30 5.69 10.03
CA ALA A 226 -6.40 4.81 9.62
C ALA A 226 -7.73 5.56 9.70
N MET A 227 -8.67 5.28 8.80
CA MET A 227 -10.02 5.87 8.81
C MET A 227 -11.07 4.78 8.69
N VAL A 228 -12.19 4.97 9.39
CA VAL A 228 -13.37 4.10 9.33
C VAL A 228 -14.60 4.98 9.15
N TRP A 229 -15.48 4.57 8.25
CA TRP A 229 -16.80 5.16 8.08
C TRP A 229 -17.84 4.36 8.85
N ILE A 230 -18.74 5.07 9.54
CA ILE A 230 -19.85 4.47 10.27
C ILE A 230 -21.15 5.13 9.81
N PRO A 231 -22.14 4.35 9.32
CA PRO A 231 -23.46 4.89 9.04
C PRO A 231 -24.14 5.28 10.36
N ALA A 232 -24.54 6.55 10.50
CA ALA A 232 -25.17 7.09 11.71
C ALA A 232 -26.54 7.72 11.40
N GLY A 233 -27.50 6.88 11.04
CA GLY A 233 -28.87 7.30 10.72
C GLY A 233 -28.91 8.18 9.48
N TYR A 234 -29.31 9.46 9.63
CA TYR A 234 -29.33 10.45 8.54
C TYR A 234 -27.99 11.18 8.35
N THR A 235 -26.97 10.81 9.13
CA THR A 235 -25.63 11.40 9.06
C THR A 235 -24.58 10.33 8.88
N GLU A 236 -23.42 10.71 8.37
CA GLU A 236 -22.24 9.88 8.33
C GLU A 236 -21.23 10.29 9.41
N LEU A 237 -20.49 9.31 9.92
CA LEU A 237 -19.37 9.52 10.83
C LEU A 237 -18.09 9.00 10.20
N LEU A 238 -17.06 9.84 10.15
CA LEU A 238 -15.70 9.42 9.85
C LEU A 238 -14.89 9.44 11.14
N ILE A 239 -14.40 8.28 11.54
CA ILE A 239 -13.50 8.13 12.68
C ILE A 239 -12.11 7.89 12.13
N TYR A 240 -11.13 8.63 12.60
CA TYR A 240 -9.74 8.43 12.20
C TYR A 240 -8.81 8.32 13.40
N PHE A 241 -7.70 7.65 13.14
CA PHE A 241 -6.60 7.44 14.08
C PHE A 241 -5.29 7.83 13.39
N PHE A 242 -4.39 8.49 14.11
CA PHE A 242 -3.04 8.78 13.63
C PHE A 242 -2.01 8.55 14.73
N GLN A 243 -0.79 8.22 14.33
CA GLN A 243 0.35 8.27 15.22
C GLN A 243 0.79 9.72 15.45
N GLN A 244 0.94 10.13 16.71
CA GLN A 244 1.39 11.49 17.03
C GLN A 244 2.91 11.67 17.09
N ARG A 245 3.37 12.72 16.36
CA ARG A 245 4.58 13.60 16.40
C ARG A 245 5.92 13.15 17.00
N PRO A 246 7.04 13.73 16.50
CA PRO A 246 8.20 14.06 17.33
C PRO A 246 8.06 15.48 17.91
N ALA A 247 7.52 15.62 19.13
CA ALA A 247 7.81 16.76 20.01
C ALA A 247 7.38 16.44 21.46
N LEU A 248 8.38 16.08 22.29
CA LEU A 248 8.40 16.09 23.77
C LEU A 248 7.23 15.43 24.51
N PHE A 249 7.53 14.25 25.05
CA PHE A 249 6.78 13.57 26.11
C PHE A 249 6.33 14.51 27.23
N SER A 250 5.03 14.55 27.46
CA SER A 250 4.42 14.88 28.75
C SER A 250 3.21 13.97 28.91
N ALA A 251 3.32 12.99 29.80
CA ALA A 251 2.26 12.05 30.12
C ALA A 251 1.03 12.77 30.68
N ALA A 252 -0.15 12.55 30.08
CA ALA A 252 -1.43 12.59 30.78
C ALA A 252 -2.54 11.93 29.95
N GLU A 253 -3.19 10.96 30.61
CA GLU A 253 -4.47 10.30 30.33
C GLU A 253 -4.68 9.53 29.02
N SER A 254 -4.47 8.22 29.15
CA SER A 254 -4.86 7.14 28.25
C SER A 254 -6.37 7.07 28.05
N THR A 255 -6.82 6.95 26.80
CA THR A 255 -8.03 6.19 26.48
C THR A 255 -7.58 4.85 25.89
N GLU A 256 -7.60 3.81 26.71
CA GLU A 256 -7.31 2.44 26.27
C GLU A 256 -8.43 1.94 25.34
N LEU A 257 -8.05 1.51 24.13
CA LEU A 257 -8.92 0.71 23.27
C LEU A 257 -8.55 -0.76 23.47
N HIS A 258 -9.41 -1.51 24.15
CA HIS A 258 -9.34 -2.97 24.19
C HIS A 258 -9.70 -3.54 22.81
N SER A 259 -8.73 -4.16 22.14
CA SER A 259 -9.03 -4.99 20.98
C SER A 259 -9.73 -6.28 21.42
N LEU A 260 -10.91 -6.53 20.85
CA LEU A 260 -11.51 -7.87 20.88
C LEU A 260 -10.62 -8.78 20.03
N GLN A 261 -9.96 -9.75 20.65
CA GLN A 261 -9.33 -10.87 19.94
C GLN A 261 -10.45 -11.72 19.31
N ASN A 262 -10.83 -11.40 18.08
CA ASN A 262 -11.73 -12.20 17.26
C ASN A 262 -10.99 -13.45 16.73
N GLU A 263 -11.67 -14.56 16.49
CA GLU A 263 -11.08 -15.82 16.00
C GLU A 263 -10.23 -15.68 14.72
N GLN A 264 -10.43 -14.62 13.92
CA GLN A 264 -9.61 -14.29 12.76
C GLN A 264 -8.16 -13.92 13.09
N SER A 265 -7.87 -13.32 14.26
CA SER A 265 -6.48 -13.01 14.66
C SER A 265 -5.67 -14.27 14.95
N ARG A 266 -6.32 -15.32 15.49
CA ARG A 266 -5.69 -16.64 15.66
C ARG A 266 -5.36 -17.29 14.32
N GLN A 267 -6.08 -16.95 13.26
CA GLN A 267 -5.83 -17.45 11.91
C GLN A 267 -4.61 -16.72 11.29
N HIS A 268 -4.46 -15.41 11.52
CA HIS A 268 -3.26 -14.67 11.15
C HIS A 268 -1.99 -15.13 11.91
N ASP A 269 -2.08 -15.38 13.22
CA ASP A 269 -0.96 -15.89 14.03
C ASP A 269 -0.54 -17.33 13.65
N ARG A 270 -1.47 -18.13 13.10
CA ARG A 270 -1.14 -19.44 12.52
C ARG A 270 -0.42 -19.32 11.18
N LEU A 271 -0.69 -18.27 10.40
CA LEU A 271 -0.02 -17.98 9.14
C LEU A 271 1.39 -17.43 9.34
N CYS A 272 1.55 -16.47 10.25
CA CYS A 272 2.75 -15.67 10.34
C CYS A 272 3.35 -15.81 11.74
N ARG A 273 4.03 -16.93 12.03
CA ARG A 273 4.80 -17.09 13.28
C ARG A 273 6.05 -16.19 13.24
N ALA A 274 5.91 -14.95 13.69
CA ALA A 274 7.02 -14.09 14.02
C ALA A 274 6.65 -13.25 15.25
N GLY A 275 7.15 -13.66 16.42
CA GLY A 275 7.04 -12.86 17.63
C GLY A 275 7.96 -11.65 17.55
N THR A 276 7.41 -10.46 17.73
CA THR A 276 8.17 -9.26 18.08
C THR A 276 7.29 -8.37 18.94
N ALA A 277 7.85 -7.86 20.05
CA ALA A 277 7.14 -7.03 21.01
C ALA A 277 6.70 -5.71 20.37
N LEU A 278 5.42 -5.34 20.55
CA LEU A 278 4.88 -4.04 20.14
C LEU A 278 5.50 -2.94 21.02
N GLN A 279 6.08 -1.93 20.40
CA GLN A 279 6.42 -0.66 21.05
C GLN A 279 5.15 0.19 21.14
N LEU A 280 4.79 0.65 22.34
CA LEU A 280 3.60 1.47 22.58
C LEU A 280 3.77 2.85 21.92
N SER A 281 3.03 3.11 20.85
CA SER A 281 2.88 4.45 20.26
C SER A 281 1.62 5.13 20.80
N HIS A 282 1.67 6.45 21.03
CA HIS A 282 0.46 7.24 21.32
C HIS A 282 -0.33 7.46 20.03
N TRP A 283 -1.62 7.16 20.09
CA TRP A 283 -2.58 7.34 19.01
C TRP A 283 -3.58 8.43 19.40
N GLU A 284 -3.89 9.33 18.48
CA GLU A 284 -5.00 10.27 18.65
C GLU A 284 -6.22 9.81 17.85
N MET A 285 -7.40 9.88 18.49
CA MET A 285 -8.69 9.56 17.88
C MET A 285 -9.56 10.81 17.84
N HIS A 286 -10.18 11.06 16.70
CA HIS A 286 -11.23 12.07 16.59
C HIS A 286 -12.39 11.56 15.73
N VAL A 287 -13.54 12.20 15.88
CA VAL A 287 -14.78 11.88 15.16
C VAL A 287 -15.23 13.11 14.36
N LEU A 288 -15.42 12.93 13.06
CA LEU A 288 -16.07 13.90 12.18
C LEU A 288 -17.53 13.51 11.98
N VAL A 289 -18.43 14.49 12.13
CA VAL A 289 -19.87 14.33 11.98
C VAL A 289 -20.34 15.07 10.72
N GLY A 290 -21.09 14.38 9.86
CA GLY A 290 -21.45 14.80 8.50
C GLY A 290 -22.21 16.14 8.34
N SER A 291 -22.63 16.82 9.40
CA SER A 291 -23.16 18.18 9.28
C SER A 291 -22.09 19.24 8.93
N ASN A 292 -20.80 18.91 9.07
CA ASN A 292 -19.66 19.79 8.77
C ASN A 292 -18.89 19.42 7.49
N LEU A 293 -19.41 18.49 6.68
CA LEU A 293 -18.80 18.02 5.42
C LEU A 293 -19.43 18.65 4.15
N LEU A 294 -20.29 19.67 4.33
CA LEU A 294 -20.91 20.48 3.28
C LEU A 294 -20.22 21.85 3.14
#